data_AF-A0A9D2GY15-F1
#
_entry.id   AF-A0A9D2GY15-F1
#
_cell.length_a   1.000
_cell.length_b   1.000
_cell.length_c   1.000
_cell.angle_alpha   90.00
_cell.angle_beta   90.00
_cell.angle_gamma   90.00
#
_symmetry.space_group_name_H-M   'P 1'
#
loop_
_entity.id
_entity.type
_entity.pdbx_description
1 polymer ?
#
loop_
_entity_poly.entity_id
_entity_poly.type
_entity_poly.pdbx_seq_one_letter_code
_entity_poly.pdbx_strand_id
1 'polypeptide(L)'
;MNKFIIFLFTFVCFLWTACNDDDKPTDIVKEIAMSVSSETGIMYALFDTDKEHPIECMLVKTEDNFKEWQPLAFDAIEGFTYERGHEYELRVKRTILANPPMDAPDRTYTLVSILQDRLVTEPETPDDKEIQSEEDIEYEESCPINKYAIAMGKELLVDSEGNIRYNNGDLLPSYDMARLWIENILPKDDPNWIDLQRIPYMATYVYVLSPLTDEIRLIRNGSSGPMFKDVVPEDEFNHITGSMQAGEELHYALILANVYKLGLQKLEFTLKKQ
;
A
#
# COMPACT_ATOMS: atom_id res chain seq x y z
N MET A 1 57.24 -63.67 -50.60
CA MET A 1 56.83 -62.33 -51.08
C MET A 1 55.39 -62.10 -50.67
N ASN A 2 55.16 -61.02 -49.92
CA ASN A 2 53.87 -60.52 -49.49
C ASN A 2 52.87 -60.34 -50.64
N LYS A 3 51.58 -60.50 -50.32
CA LYS A 3 50.43 -59.57 -50.59
C LYS A 3 49.11 -60.39 -50.49
N PHE A 4 48.44 -60.40 -49.35
CA PHE A 4 47.31 -59.54 -48.94
C PHE A 4 46.06 -59.58 -49.84
N ILE A 5 45.08 -60.38 -49.38
CA ILE A 5 43.61 -60.16 -49.24
C ILE A 5 42.99 -58.93 -49.92
N ILE A 6 41.79 -59.09 -50.52
CA ILE A 6 40.57 -58.27 -50.25
C ILE A 6 39.31 -59.08 -50.65
N PHE A 7 38.53 -59.48 -49.64
CA PHE A 7 37.14 -59.92 -49.75
C PHE A 7 36.27 -58.65 -49.67
N LEU A 8 35.48 -58.38 -50.70
CA LEU A 8 34.60 -57.21 -50.76
C LEU A 8 33.34 -57.50 -49.91
N PHE A 9 33.37 -57.12 -48.63
CA PHE A 9 32.22 -57.15 -47.74
C PHE A 9 31.44 -55.83 -47.92
N THR A 10 30.28 -55.87 -48.58
CA THR A 10 29.38 -54.72 -48.70
C THR A 10 28.73 -54.45 -47.34
N PHE A 11 29.37 -53.59 -46.55
CA PHE A 11 28.85 -53.01 -45.32
C PHE A 11 27.80 -51.96 -45.68
N VAL A 12 26.52 -52.31 -45.50
CA VAL A 12 25.41 -51.35 -45.55
C VAL A 12 25.54 -50.42 -44.35
N CYS A 13 26.10 -49.24 -44.56
CA CYS A 13 26.02 -48.14 -43.62
C CYS A 13 24.55 -47.69 -43.51
N PHE A 14 23.84 -48.18 -42.50
CA PHE A 14 22.68 -47.47 -41.95
C PHE A 14 23.20 -46.16 -41.35
N LEU A 15 23.27 -45.11 -42.16
CA LEU A 15 23.34 -43.74 -41.67
C LEU A 15 21.97 -43.41 -41.08
N TRP A 16 21.79 -43.72 -39.80
CA TRP A 16 20.80 -43.01 -38.99
C TRP A 16 21.29 -41.57 -38.85
N THR A 17 20.81 -40.69 -39.72
CA THR A 17 20.73 -39.27 -39.42
C THR A 17 19.65 -39.12 -38.36
N ALA A 18 20.02 -39.27 -37.10
CA ALA A 18 19.24 -38.70 -36.02
C ALA A 18 19.33 -37.18 -36.18
N CYS A 19 18.28 -36.57 -36.73
CA CYS A 19 18.05 -35.14 -36.55
C CYS A 19 17.89 -34.93 -35.04
N ASN A 20 18.94 -34.43 -34.40
CA ASN A 20 18.84 -33.92 -33.05
C ASN A 20 18.02 -32.62 -33.17
N ASP A 21 16.75 -32.69 -32.79
CA ASP A 21 15.81 -31.55 -32.78
C ASP A 21 16.02 -30.68 -31.52
N ASP A 22 17.25 -30.63 -31.03
CA ASP A 22 17.66 -30.06 -29.73
C ASP A 22 17.98 -28.55 -29.80
N ASP A 23 17.85 -27.92 -30.97
CA ASP A 23 18.18 -26.49 -31.18
C ASP A 23 16.98 -25.54 -30.97
N LYS A 24 15.86 -26.00 -30.44
CA LYS A 24 14.75 -25.10 -30.08
C LYS A 24 15.07 -24.41 -28.75
N PRO A 25 15.10 -23.06 -28.68
CA PRO A 25 15.35 -22.38 -27.42
C PRO A 25 14.20 -22.73 -26.46
N THR A 26 14.56 -23.27 -25.30
CA THR A 26 13.63 -23.71 -24.26
C THR A 26 13.63 -22.75 -23.09
N ASP A 27 12.46 -22.57 -22.47
CA ASP A 27 12.33 -21.76 -21.27
C ASP A 27 13.24 -22.27 -20.15
N ILE A 28 13.86 -21.34 -19.42
CA ILE A 28 14.73 -21.66 -18.30
C ILE A 28 13.95 -21.45 -17.02
N VAL A 29 13.72 -22.53 -16.29
CA VAL A 29 12.97 -22.54 -15.05
C VAL A 29 13.92 -22.69 -13.87
N LYS A 30 13.82 -21.78 -12.89
CA LYS A 30 14.58 -21.84 -11.65
C LYS A 30 13.72 -21.40 -10.47
N GLU A 31 13.78 -22.13 -9.37
CA GLU A 31 13.26 -21.64 -8.09
C GLU A 31 14.27 -20.68 -7.46
N ILE A 32 13.80 -19.50 -7.07
CA ILE A 32 14.63 -18.45 -6.49
C ILE A 32 13.99 -17.92 -5.20
N ALA A 33 14.82 -17.34 -4.33
CA ALA A 33 14.33 -16.47 -3.26
C ALA A 33 14.02 -15.07 -3.81
N MET A 34 12.93 -14.49 -3.33
CA MET A 34 12.49 -13.14 -3.65
C MET A 34 11.98 -12.43 -2.40
N SER A 35 12.59 -11.30 -2.05
CA SER A 35 12.10 -10.41 -1.00
C SER A 35 11.10 -9.42 -1.61
N VAL A 36 9.99 -9.15 -0.94
CA VAL A 36 8.98 -8.15 -1.34
C VAL A 36 8.86 -7.13 -0.22
N SER A 37 9.07 -5.86 -0.53
CA SER A 37 9.05 -4.78 0.45
C SER A 37 7.65 -4.51 0.99
N SER A 38 7.58 -4.07 2.25
CA SER A 38 6.38 -3.44 2.80
C SER A 38 6.06 -2.09 2.15
N GLU A 39 7.02 -1.45 1.48
CA GLU A 39 6.81 -0.25 0.70
C GLU A 39 6.47 -0.56 -0.76
N THR A 40 5.62 0.30 -1.34
CA THR A 40 5.27 0.24 -2.76
C THR A 40 6.15 1.19 -3.57
N GLY A 41 6.38 0.80 -4.83
CA GLY A 41 7.14 1.55 -5.81
C GLY A 41 6.24 2.08 -6.92
N ILE A 42 6.87 2.70 -7.91
CA ILE A 42 6.21 3.24 -9.10
C ILE A 42 6.81 2.56 -10.33
N MET A 43 5.96 2.10 -11.23
CA MET A 43 6.33 1.70 -12.58
C MET A 43 5.49 2.41 -13.62
N TYR A 44 5.86 2.25 -14.88
CA TYR A 44 5.14 2.82 -16.02
C TYR A 44 4.88 1.70 -17.02
N ALA A 45 3.77 1.81 -17.76
CA ALA A 45 3.50 0.88 -18.85
C ALA A 45 4.61 0.97 -19.91
N LEU A 46 4.86 -0.13 -20.64
CA LEU A 46 5.94 -0.20 -21.63
C LEU A 46 5.89 0.92 -22.68
N PHE A 47 4.68 1.40 -23.02
CA PHE A 47 4.44 2.43 -24.03
C PHE A 47 4.24 3.84 -23.45
N ASP A 48 4.33 4.01 -22.12
CA ASP A 48 4.24 5.31 -21.46
C ASP A 48 5.64 5.96 -21.37
N THR A 49 6.13 6.40 -22.53
CA THR A 49 7.49 6.97 -22.66
C THR A 49 7.63 8.30 -21.94
N ASP A 50 6.53 9.05 -21.81
CA ASP A 50 6.49 10.36 -21.17
C ASP A 50 6.22 10.27 -19.66
N LYS A 51 6.03 9.04 -19.13
CA LYS A 51 5.80 8.75 -17.71
C LYS A 51 4.58 9.47 -17.14
N GLU A 52 3.55 9.64 -17.95
CA GLU A 52 2.32 10.36 -17.59
C GLU A 52 1.33 9.48 -16.82
N HIS A 53 1.50 8.16 -16.86
CA HIS A 53 0.58 7.16 -16.31
C HIS A 53 1.31 6.20 -15.35
N PRO A 54 1.70 6.72 -14.17
CA PRO A 54 2.33 5.94 -13.11
C PRO A 54 1.40 4.88 -12.55
N ILE A 55 1.94 3.70 -12.33
CA ILE A 55 1.25 2.53 -11.80
C ILE A 55 1.95 2.13 -10.50
N GLU A 56 1.18 2.11 -9.41
CA GLU A 56 1.66 1.60 -8.12
C GLU A 56 2.02 0.11 -8.25
N CYS A 57 3.13 -0.30 -7.65
CA CYS A 57 3.63 -1.66 -7.75
C CYS A 57 4.34 -2.14 -6.48
N MET A 58 4.63 -3.43 -6.42
CA MET A 58 5.52 -4.01 -5.41
C MET A 58 6.96 -3.61 -5.69
N LEU A 59 7.76 -3.51 -4.64
CA LEU A 59 9.22 -3.48 -4.75
C LEU A 59 9.77 -4.85 -4.39
N VAL A 60 10.54 -5.45 -5.29
CA VAL A 60 11.12 -6.78 -5.09
C VAL A 60 12.63 -6.80 -5.22
N LYS A 61 13.28 -7.68 -4.47
CA LYS A 61 14.68 -8.08 -4.65
C LYS A 61 14.71 -9.56 -4.96
N THR A 62 15.58 -9.95 -5.89
CA THR A 62 15.77 -11.36 -6.24
C THR A 62 17.15 -11.81 -5.85
N GLU A 63 17.35 -13.12 -5.71
CA GLU A 63 18.65 -13.66 -5.31
C GLU A 63 19.82 -13.30 -6.24
N ASP A 64 19.53 -12.95 -7.48
CA ASP A 64 20.56 -12.55 -8.45
C ASP A 64 20.80 -11.02 -8.44
N ASN A 65 19.92 -10.25 -7.78
CA ASN A 65 20.04 -8.80 -7.61
C ASN A 65 19.49 -8.33 -6.25
N PHE A 66 20.34 -8.44 -5.22
CA PHE A 66 20.01 -8.01 -3.85
C PHE A 66 20.25 -6.51 -3.59
N LYS A 67 20.94 -5.82 -4.50
CA LYS A 67 21.43 -4.45 -4.24
C LYS A 67 20.32 -3.42 -4.37
N GLU A 68 19.43 -3.60 -5.33
CA GLU A 68 18.42 -2.60 -5.69
C GLU A 68 17.03 -3.22 -5.69
N TRP A 69 16.07 -2.49 -5.12
CA TRP A 69 14.66 -2.83 -5.26
C TRP A 69 14.21 -2.59 -6.70
N GLN A 70 13.50 -3.56 -7.27
CA GLN A 70 12.98 -3.51 -8.62
C GLN A 70 11.45 -3.44 -8.57
N PRO A 71 10.81 -2.58 -9.36
CA PRO A 71 9.36 -2.51 -9.40
C PRO A 71 8.77 -3.76 -10.08
N LEU A 72 7.69 -4.31 -9.52
CA LEU A 72 6.99 -5.48 -10.04
C LEU A 72 5.48 -5.34 -9.82
N ALA A 73 4.66 -5.55 -10.85
CA ALA A 73 3.22 -5.31 -10.77
C ALA A 73 2.57 -6.22 -9.72
N PHE A 74 1.52 -5.75 -9.05
CA PHE A 74 0.91 -6.45 -7.92
C PHE A 74 0.42 -7.87 -8.24
N ASP A 75 0.06 -8.14 -9.50
CA ASP A 75 -0.42 -9.41 -10.02
C ASP A 75 0.64 -10.20 -10.79
N ALA A 76 1.89 -9.74 -10.85
CA ALA A 76 2.94 -10.36 -11.65
C ALA A 76 3.48 -11.69 -11.08
N ILE A 77 3.12 -12.03 -9.84
CA ILE A 77 3.45 -13.31 -9.22
C ILE A 77 2.16 -14.12 -9.12
N GLU A 78 2.01 -15.10 -10.00
CA GLU A 78 0.84 -15.97 -10.01
C GLU A 78 0.72 -16.71 -8.67
N GLY A 79 -0.46 -16.67 -8.06
CA GLY A 79 -0.75 -17.32 -6.77
C GLY A 79 -0.31 -16.53 -5.54
N PHE A 80 0.22 -15.32 -5.71
CA PHE A 80 0.54 -14.39 -4.62
C PHE A 80 -0.38 -13.17 -4.67
N THR A 81 -0.78 -12.66 -3.50
CA THR A 81 -1.52 -11.40 -3.37
C THR A 81 -0.80 -10.56 -2.34
N TYR A 82 -0.34 -9.39 -2.77
CA TYR A 82 0.36 -8.47 -1.90
C TYR A 82 -0.59 -7.75 -0.94
N GLU A 83 -0.32 -7.85 0.36
CA GLU A 83 -0.97 -7.03 1.38
C GLU A 83 -0.08 -5.83 1.74
N ARG A 84 -0.64 -4.62 1.71
CA ARG A 84 0.10 -3.38 1.99
C ARG A 84 0.62 -3.38 3.42
N GLY A 85 1.85 -2.91 3.60
CA GLY A 85 2.50 -2.86 4.91
C GLY A 85 3.12 -4.19 5.35
N HIS A 86 3.09 -5.22 4.51
CA HIS A 86 3.76 -6.50 4.77
C HIS A 86 5.06 -6.61 3.97
N GLU A 87 6.11 -7.06 4.65
CA GLU A 87 7.33 -7.52 4.00
C GLU A 87 7.28 -9.04 3.89
N TYR A 88 7.66 -9.56 2.72
CA TYR A 88 7.62 -10.99 2.44
C TYR A 88 8.99 -11.52 2.03
N GLU A 89 9.28 -12.74 2.44
CA GLU A 89 10.28 -13.59 1.80
C GLU A 89 9.55 -14.72 1.09
N LEU A 90 9.67 -14.75 -0.23
CA LEU A 90 8.97 -15.70 -1.10
C LEU A 90 9.96 -16.69 -1.70
N ARG A 91 9.49 -17.93 -1.86
CA ARG A 91 10.04 -18.86 -2.84
C ARG A 91 9.16 -18.80 -4.08
N VAL A 92 9.75 -18.42 -5.20
CA VAL A 92 9.04 -18.32 -6.49
C VAL A 92 9.73 -19.16 -7.55
N LYS A 93 8.94 -19.73 -8.46
CA LYS A 93 9.42 -20.35 -9.68
C LYS A 93 9.51 -19.26 -10.74
N ARG A 94 10.73 -18.85 -11.08
CA ARG A 94 11.02 -17.92 -12.17
C ARG A 94 11.17 -18.70 -13.47
N THR A 95 10.42 -18.31 -14.49
CA THR A 95 10.54 -18.85 -15.85
C THR A 95 11.07 -17.75 -16.75
N ILE A 96 12.28 -17.89 -17.28
CA ILE A 96 12.83 -17.01 -18.31
C ILE A 96 12.37 -17.57 -19.66
N LEU A 97 11.62 -16.77 -20.40
CA LEU A 97 11.01 -17.19 -21.66
C LEU A 97 12.06 -17.22 -22.76
N ALA A 98 12.14 -18.33 -23.48
CA ALA A 98 13.03 -18.48 -24.63
C ALA A 98 12.62 -17.59 -25.81
N ASN A 99 11.33 -17.32 -25.94
CA ASN A 99 10.75 -16.45 -26.96
C ASN A 99 9.73 -15.50 -26.32
N PRO A 100 10.19 -14.46 -25.62
CA PRO A 100 9.30 -13.55 -24.90
C PRO A 100 8.48 -12.70 -25.88
N PRO A 101 7.24 -12.34 -25.52
CA PRO A 101 6.47 -11.36 -26.29
C PRO A 101 7.22 -10.03 -26.38
N MET A 102 7.04 -9.29 -27.47
CA MET A 102 7.69 -8.00 -27.67
C MET A 102 7.20 -6.93 -26.69
N ASP A 103 5.98 -7.11 -26.18
CA ASP A 103 5.22 -6.19 -25.34
C ASP A 103 5.03 -6.69 -23.91
N ALA A 104 5.74 -7.76 -23.52
CA ALA A 104 5.66 -8.34 -22.19
C ALA A 104 7.04 -8.60 -21.58
N PRO A 105 7.12 -8.81 -20.25
CA PRO A 105 8.38 -9.17 -19.60
C PRO A 105 8.99 -10.46 -20.18
N ASP A 106 10.32 -10.54 -20.15
CA ASP A 106 11.08 -11.72 -20.56
C ASP A 106 10.98 -12.90 -19.57
N ARG A 107 10.27 -12.71 -18.47
CA ARG A 107 10.17 -13.66 -17.37
C ARG A 107 8.82 -13.60 -16.68
N THR A 108 8.40 -14.74 -16.14
CA THR A 108 7.20 -14.85 -15.29
C THR A 108 7.55 -15.47 -13.94
N TYR A 109 6.68 -15.26 -12.96
CA TYR A 109 6.83 -15.77 -11.60
C TYR A 109 5.56 -16.50 -11.16
N THR A 110 5.72 -17.68 -10.59
CA THR A 110 4.65 -18.41 -9.90
C THR A 110 5.08 -18.67 -8.47
N LEU A 111 4.21 -18.37 -7.50
CA LEU A 111 4.47 -18.63 -6.09
C LEU A 111 4.63 -20.13 -5.84
N VAL A 112 5.72 -20.50 -5.16
CA VAL A 112 5.91 -21.87 -4.65
C VAL A 112 5.51 -21.91 -3.18
N SER A 113 6.02 -20.98 -2.38
CA SER A 113 5.68 -20.86 -0.95
C SER A 113 6.03 -19.48 -0.41
N ILE A 114 5.27 -19.01 0.57
CA ILE A 114 5.64 -17.88 1.42
C ILE A 114 6.56 -18.41 2.52
N LEU A 115 7.83 -17.99 2.52
CA LEU A 115 8.82 -18.39 3.53
C LEU A 115 8.69 -17.54 4.80
N GLN A 116 8.39 -16.26 4.62
CA GLN A 116 8.10 -15.32 5.69
C GLN A 116 7.05 -14.32 5.20
N ASP A 117 6.10 -14.01 6.07
CA ASP A 117 5.18 -12.90 5.96
C ASP A 117 5.27 -12.15 7.28
N ARG A 118 5.75 -10.91 7.21
CA ARG A 118 5.83 -10.01 8.34
C ARG A 118 5.03 -8.78 7.99
N LEU A 119 3.87 -8.62 8.62
CA LEU A 119 3.30 -7.29 8.77
C LEU A 119 4.40 -6.44 9.40
N VAL A 120 4.86 -5.43 8.67
CA VAL A 120 5.65 -4.35 9.26
C VAL A 120 4.67 -3.55 10.10
N THR A 121 4.30 -4.14 11.23
CA THR A 121 3.91 -3.37 12.40
C THR A 121 5.04 -2.42 12.66
N GLU A 122 4.65 -1.19 12.92
CA GLU A 122 5.42 -0.08 13.47
C GLU A 122 6.92 -0.38 13.61
N PRO A 123 7.83 0.42 13.02
CA PRO A 123 9.24 0.37 13.45
C PRO A 123 9.23 0.30 14.98
N GLU A 124 10.07 -0.56 15.59
CA GLU A 124 10.24 -0.52 17.05
C GLU A 124 10.33 0.94 17.40
N THR A 125 9.28 1.41 18.09
CA THR A 125 9.05 2.83 18.26
C THR A 125 10.37 3.40 18.76
N PRO A 126 10.87 4.53 18.25
CA PRO A 126 11.70 5.33 19.14
C PRO A 126 10.80 5.55 20.36
N ASP A 127 11.08 4.86 21.47
CA ASP A 127 10.28 4.72 22.70
C ASP A 127 8.94 5.44 22.61
N ASP A 128 7.77 4.76 22.48
CA ASP A 128 6.42 5.36 22.42
C ASP A 128 6.39 6.70 23.16
N LYS A 129 6.69 7.78 22.43
CA LYS A 129 6.92 9.08 23.06
C LYS A 129 5.55 9.47 23.53
N GLU A 130 5.40 9.64 24.84
CA GLU A 130 4.16 10.15 25.40
C GLU A 130 3.93 11.54 24.80
N ILE A 131 2.92 11.65 23.94
CA ILE A 131 2.53 12.90 23.28
C ILE A 131 1.63 13.64 24.27
N GLN A 132 2.15 14.74 24.83
CA GLN A 132 1.43 15.56 25.82
C GLN A 132 0.87 16.84 25.21
N SER A 133 1.46 17.32 24.12
CA SER A 133 0.96 18.47 23.37
C SER A 133 1.07 18.32 21.86
N GLU A 134 0.48 19.25 21.12
CA GLU A 134 0.57 19.29 19.65
C GLU A 134 2.03 19.39 19.18
N GLU A 135 2.86 20.12 19.92
CA GLU A 135 4.26 20.38 19.59
C GLU A 135 5.16 19.14 19.71
N ASP A 136 4.72 18.11 20.44
CA ASP A 136 5.44 16.84 20.57
C ASP A 136 5.29 15.98 19.30
N ILE A 137 4.31 16.28 18.44
CA ILE A 137 4.04 15.52 17.23
C ILE A 137 5.03 15.92 16.13
N GLU A 138 6.01 15.05 15.89
CA GLU A 138 6.95 15.18 14.79
C GLU A 138 6.24 14.97 13.44
N TYR A 139 6.52 15.83 12.46
CA TYR A 139 5.96 15.73 11.10
C TYR A 139 6.94 15.06 10.14
N GLU A 140 6.40 14.35 9.14
CA GLU A 140 7.17 13.74 8.05
C GLU A 140 7.89 14.83 7.21
N GLU A 141 9.07 14.52 6.65
CA GLU A 141 10.04 15.48 6.07
C GLU A 141 9.56 16.24 4.80
N SER A 142 8.28 16.18 4.46
CA SER A 142 7.66 16.95 3.37
C SER A 142 6.24 17.43 3.68
N CYS A 143 5.84 17.43 4.95
CA CYS A 143 4.50 17.80 5.39
C CYS A 143 4.45 19.20 6.03
N PRO A 144 3.30 19.91 5.97
CA PRO A 144 1.99 19.44 5.53
C PRO A 144 1.77 19.43 4.01
N ILE A 145 1.07 18.42 3.51
CA ILE A 145 0.92 18.12 2.08
C ILE A 145 -0.43 18.52 1.44
N ASN A 146 -1.32 19.15 2.21
CA ASN A 146 -2.65 19.61 1.76
C ASN A 146 -3.39 18.60 0.85
N LYS A 147 -3.24 17.31 1.17
CA LYS A 147 -3.77 16.17 0.40
C LYS A 147 -5.16 15.77 0.90
N TYR A 148 -5.49 16.05 2.15
CA TYR A 148 -6.68 15.52 2.79
C TYR A 148 -7.72 16.60 3.14
N ALA A 149 -8.98 16.21 3.17
CA ALA A 149 -10.08 17.02 3.70
C ALA A 149 -11.10 16.13 4.42
N ILE A 150 -11.91 16.71 5.30
CA ILE A 150 -13.03 16.01 5.92
C ILE A 150 -14.18 15.93 4.90
N ALA A 151 -14.64 14.71 4.64
CA ALA A 151 -15.74 14.46 3.71
C ALA A 151 -16.99 15.22 4.14
N MET A 152 -17.70 15.79 3.17
CA MET A 152 -18.97 16.52 3.40
C MET A 152 -18.87 17.73 4.34
N GLY A 153 -17.66 18.25 4.57
CA GLY A 153 -17.41 19.53 5.22
C GLY A 153 -16.87 19.43 6.65
N LYS A 154 -16.69 20.60 7.26
CA LYS A 154 -16.07 20.75 8.59
C LYS A 154 -17.08 20.91 9.73
N GLU A 155 -18.37 20.78 9.47
CA GLU A 155 -19.41 21.02 10.48
C GLU A 155 -20.37 19.84 10.54
N LEU A 156 -20.53 19.30 11.76
CA LEU A 156 -21.45 18.22 12.09
C LEU A 156 -22.46 18.72 13.11
N LEU A 157 -23.72 18.41 12.88
CA LEU A 157 -24.85 18.81 13.71
C LEU A 157 -25.31 17.60 14.51
N VAL A 158 -25.45 17.74 15.83
CA VAL A 158 -25.90 16.65 16.71
C VAL A 158 -27.15 17.10 17.47
N ASP A 159 -28.22 16.32 17.40
CA ASP A 159 -29.46 16.60 18.13
C ASP A 159 -29.52 15.88 19.50
N SER A 160 -30.61 16.06 20.23
CA SER A 160 -30.82 15.44 21.56
C SER A 160 -31.21 13.97 21.51
N GLU A 161 -31.55 13.45 20.33
CA GLU A 161 -31.82 12.03 20.11
C GLU A 161 -30.55 11.26 19.69
N GLY A 162 -29.43 11.97 19.51
CA GLY A 162 -28.16 11.39 19.09
C GLY A 162 -28.04 11.20 17.58
N ASN A 163 -28.90 11.83 16.78
CA ASN A 163 -28.73 11.85 15.34
C ASN A 163 -27.61 12.83 14.97
N ILE A 164 -26.76 12.41 14.03
CA ILE A 164 -25.65 13.22 13.53
C ILE A 164 -25.95 13.58 12.08
N ARG A 165 -25.79 14.85 11.71
CA ARG A 165 -26.05 15.35 10.36
C ARG A 165 -24.89 16.17 9.84
N TYR A 166 -24.69 16.15 8.53
CA TYR A 166 -23.88 17.14 7.85
C TYR A 166 -24.64 18.48 7.74
N ASN A 167 -23.92 19.57 7.47
CA ASN A 167 -24.53 20.90 7.32
C ASN A 167 -25.53 21.00 6.15
N ASN A 168 -25.41 20.10 5.15
CA ASN A 168 -26.38 20.00 4.06
C ASN A 168 -27.70 19.30 4.47
N GLY A 169 -27.80 18.79 5.70
CA GLY A 169 -28.96 18.10 6.27
C GLY A 169 -28.93 16.56 6.18
N ASP A 170 -27.98 16.00 5.42
CA ASP A 170 -27.83 14.56 5.24
C ASP A 170 -27.50 13.88 6.58
N LEU A 171 -28.16 12.75 6.82
CA LEU A 171 -28.05 11.99 8.07
C LEU A 171 -26.88 11.00 8.00
N LEU A 172 -26.01 11.02 9.00
CA LEU A 172 -25.00 9.98 9.20
C LEU A 172 -25.63 8.74 9.85
N PRO A 173 -24.98 7.56 9.74
CA PRO A 173 -25.33 6.40 10.56
C PRO A 173 -25.36 6.72 12.06
N SER A 174 -25.99 5.84 12.84
CA SER A 174 -25.94 5.93 14.31
C SER A 174 -24.50 5.98 14.82
N TYR A 175 -24.30 6.51 16.02
CA TYR A 175 -22.99 6.67 16.66
C TYR A 175 -22.07 5.44 16.52
N ASP A 176 -22.59 4.24 16.78
CA ASP A 176 -21.84 2.98 16.71
C ASP A 176 -21.21 2.71 15.33
N MET A 177 -21.87 3.19 14.28
CA MET A 177 -21.47 2.97 12.89
C MET A 177 -20.83 4.21 12.25
N ALA A 178 -21.02 5.39 12.87
CA ALA A 178 -20.50 6.65 12.40
C ALA A 178 -18.97 6.65 12.42
N ARG A 179 -18.38 7.15 11.35
CA ARG A 179 -16.93 7.30 11.19
C ARG A 179 -16.68 8.65 10.56
N LEU A 180 -15.60 9.31 10.97
CA LEU A 180 -15.13 10.50 10.29
C LEU A 180 -14.39 10.08 9.03
N TRP A 181 -14.97 10.37 7.87
CA TRP A 181 -14.38 10.05 6.58
C TRP A 181 -13.48 11.18 6.11
N ILE A 182 -12.24 10.84 5.77
CA ILE A 182 -11.26 11.75 5.19
C ILE A 182 -11.11 11.44 3.70
N GLU A 183 -11.25 12.47 2.86
CA GLU A 183 -11.10 12.40 1.41
C GLU A 183 -9.69 12.82 0.99
N ASN A 184 -9.14 12.15 -0.02
CA ASN A 184 -7.96 12.63 -0.74
C ASN A 184 -8.42 13.63 -1.81
N ILE A 185 -8.10 14.91 -1.58
CA ILE A 185 -8.46 16.04 -2.45
C ILE A 185 -7.29 16.52 -3.32
N LEU A 186 -6.15 15.82 -3.27
CA LEU A 186 -5.00 16.18 -4.09
C LEU A 186 -5.38 16.11 -5.58
N PRO A 187 -5.05 17.13 -6.40
CA PRO A 187 -5.29 17.06 -7.83
C PRO A 187 -4.50 15.91 -8.46
N LYS A 188 -5.11 15.16 -9.38
CA LYS A 188 -4.45 14.02 -10.04
C LYS A 188 -3.29 14.45 -10.94
N ASP A 189 -3.28 15.70 -11.36
CA ASP A 189 -2.24 16.36 -12.14
C ASP A 189 -1.19 17.06 -11.27
N ASP A 190 -1.26 16.94 -9.94
CA ASP A 190 -0.20 17.43 -9.05
C ASP A 190 1.12 16.71 -9.37
N PRO A 191 2.25 17.45 -9.51
CA PRO A 191 3.54 16.85 -9.84
C PRO A 191 4.03 15.83 -8.80
N ASN A 192 3.55 15.92 -7.56
CA ASN A 192 3.86 15.00 -6.46
C ASN A 192 2.75 13.97 -6.24
N TRP A 193 1.71 13.91 -7.10
CA TRP A 193 0.55 13.00 -6.92
C TRP A 193 0.99 11.59 -6.55
N ILE A 194 1.98 11.06 -7.27
CA ILE A 194 2.43 9.68 -7.13
C ILE A 194 3.20 9.48 -5.83
N ASP A 195 4.17 10.34 -5.55
CA ASP A 195 4.98 10.26 -4.34
C ASP A 195 4.09 10.33 -3.10
N LEU A 196 3.10 11.23 -3.13
CA LEU A 196 2.15 11.39 -2.05
C LEU A 196 1.15 10.24 -1.94
N GLN A 197 1.07 9.30 -2.88
CA GLN A 197 0.29 8.06 -2.70
C GLN A 197 1.04 6.95 -1.95
N ARG A 198 2.36 7.08 -1.75
CA ARG A 198 3.16 6.07 -1.05
C ARG A 198 2.81 6.01 0.44
N ILE A 199 3.06 4.85 1.05
CA ILE A 199 2.76 4.55 2.46
C ILE A 199 3.18 5.64 3.46
N PRO A 200 4.38 6.25 3.36
CA PRO A 200 4.79 7.31 4.29
C PRO A 200 3.90 8.56 4.26
N TYR A 201 3.10 8.75 3.21
CA TYR A 201 2.20 9.90 3.03
C TYR A 201 0.71 9.49 3.11
N MET A 202 0.43 8.25 3.52
CA MET A 202 -0.92 7.75 3.75
C MET A 202 -1.35 7.98 5.20
N ALA A 203 -2.52 8.60 5.39
CA ALA A 203 -3.12 8.76 6.71
C ALA A 203 -3.54 7.39 7.28
N THR A 204 -2.72 6.85 8.17
CA THR A 204 -2.91 5.55 8.81
C THR A 204 -3.39 5.72 10.24
N TYR A 205 -2.96 6.80 10.90
CA TYR A 205 -3.37 7.19 12.23
C TYR A 205 -3.91 8.62 12.23
N VAL A 206 -4.55 9.01 13.32
CA VAL A 206 -4.90 10.40 13.62
C VAL A 206 -4.67 10.68 15.09
N TYR A 207 -3.96 11.75 15.40
CA TYR A 207 -3.96 12.35 16.73
C TYR A 207 -5.19 13.24 16.86
N VAL A 208 -5.96 13.06 17.93
CA VAL A 208 -7.19 13.83 18.19
C VAL A 208 -6.96 14.75 19.37
N LEU A 209 -7.12 16.04 19.11
CA LEU A 209 -7.11 17.09 20.11
C LEU A 209 -8.56 17.50 20.36
N SER A 210 -9.08 17.02 21.49
CA SER A 210 -10.46 17.27 21.92
C SER A 210 -10.52 18.55 22.76
N PRO A 211 -11.56 19.39 22.60
CA PRO A 211 -11.77 20.53 23.49
C PRO A 211 -12.27 20.13 24.90
N LEU A 212 -12.53 18.84 25.15
CA LEU A 212 -13.10 18.33 26.40
C LEU A 212 -12.06 17.64 27.31
N THR A 213 -10.84 17.40 26.83
CA THR A 213 -9.77 16.75 27.59
C THR A 213 -8.40 17.22 27.12
N ASP A 214 -7.42 17.21 28.02
CA ASP A 214 -6.01 17.49 27.68
C ASP A 214 -5.30 16.25 27.10
N GLU A 215 -5.93 15.07 27.14
CA GLU A 215 -5.36 13.83 26.58
C GLU A 215 -5.42 13.82 25.05
N ILE A 216 -4.26 13.70 24.40
CA ILE A 216 -4.16 13.51 22.96
C ILE A 216 -4.30 12.02 22.63
N ARG A 217 -5.39 11.67 21.95
CA ARG A 217 -5.69 10.27 21.58
C ARG A 217 -5.08 9.95 20.23
N LEU A 218 -4.41 8.80 20.12
CA LEU A 218 -3.96 8.25 18.84
C LEU A 218 -4.91 7.15 18.36
N ILE A 219 -5.55 7.37 17.22
CA ILE A 219 -6.53 6.44 16.66
C ILE A 219 -6.01 5.87 15.34
N ARG A 220 -6.00 4.54 15.23
CA ARG A 220 -5.65 3.85 13.99
C ARG A 220 -6.85 3.76 13.05
N ASN A 221 -6.62 3.95 11.76
CA ASN A 221 -7.61 3.64 10.73
C ASN A 221 -7.89 2.13 10.68
N GLY A 222 -9.16 1.75 10.75
CA GLY A 222 -9.62 0.36 10.74
C GLY A 222 -10.19 -0.12 9.40
N SER A 223 -10.12 0.67 8.32
CA SER A 223 -10.86 0.38 7.07
C SER A 223 -10.12 0.72 5.77
N SER A 224 -10.70 0.33 4.63
CA SER A 224 -10.23 0.71 3.30
C SER A 224 -10.47 2.21 3.05
N GLY A 225 -9.41 3.01 3.19
CA GLY A 225 -9.46 4.48 3.16
C GLY A 225 -9.52 5.07 4.58
N PRO A 226 -9.05 6.31 4.79
CA PRO A 226 -9.00 6.91 6.12
C PRO A 226 -10.42 7.21 6.63
N MET A 227 -10.97 6.28 7.41
CA MET A 227 -12.21 6.44 8.15
C MET A 227 -11.94 6.12 9.62
N PHE A 228 -12.06 7.14 10.46
CA PHE A 228 -11.71 7.02 11.88
C PHE A 228 -12.99 6.90 12.71
N LYS A 229 -13.10 5.80 13.46
CA LYS A 229 -14.08 5.63 14.55
C LYS A 229 -13.48 6.22 15.83
N ASP A 230 -14.33 6.62 16.76
CA ASP A 230 -13.95 7.12 18.09
C ASP A 230 -13.13 8.42 18.10
N VAL A 231 -13.11 9.18 16.99
CA VAL A 231 -12.62 10.57 16.99
C VAL A 231 -13.33 11.37 18.07
N VAL A 232 -14.64 11.13 18.19
CA VAL A 232 -15.46 11.55 19.33
C VAL A 232 -15.85 10.26 20.07
N PRO A 233 -15.21 9.97 21.21
CA PRO A 233 -15.50 8.77 22.00
C PRO A 233 -16.89 8.87 22.65
N GLU A 234 -17.37 7.74 23.16
CA GLU A 234 -18.77 7.58 23.57
C GLU A 234 -19.13 8.50 24.76
N ASP A 235 -18.20 8.69 25.68
CA ASP A 235 -18.33 9.60 26.82
C ASP A 235 -18.47 11.07 26.38
N GLU A 236 -17.65 11.52 25.43
CA GLU A 236 -17.79 12.86 24.84
C GLU A 236 -19.09 12.99 24.06
N PHE A 237 -19.49 11.95 23.31
CA PHE A 237 -20.76 11.96 22.58
C PHE A 237 -21.98 12.01 23.51
N ASN A 238 -21.92 11.29 24.63
CA ASN A 238 -22.94 11.34 25.68
C ASN A 238 -22.99 12.72 26.36
N HIS A 239 -21.85 13.38 26.51
CA HIS A 239 -21.79 14.76 26.99
C HIS A 239 -22.46 15.73 25.99
N ILE A 240 -22.14 15.60 24.69
CA ILE A 240 -22.73 16.43 23.63
C ILE A 240 -24.25 16.25 23.57
N THR A 241 -24.73 15.01 23.63
CA THR A 241 -26.17 14.73 23.49
C THR A 241 -26.96 15.12 24.72
N GLY A 242 -26.43 14.88 25.93
CA GLY A 242 -27.16 15.05 27.18
C GLY A 242 -26.87 16.32 28.00
N SER A 243 -25.71 16.98 27.79
CA SER A 243 -25.29 18.11 28.63
C SER A 243 -25.21 19.45 27.89
N MET A 244 -24.82 19.45 26.61
CA MET A 244 -24.71 20.68 25.83
C MET A 244 -26.08 21.31 25.55
N GLN A 245 -26.09 22.64 25.50
CA GLN A 245 -27.24 23.45 25.10
C GLN A 245 -27.26 23.68 23.59
N ALA A 246 -28.45 23.88 23.04
CA ALA A 246 -28.63 24.20 21.62
C ALA A 246 -27.81 25.46 21.23
N GLY A 247 -27.04 25.33 20.15
CA GLY A 247 -26.15 26.36 19.64
C GLY A 247 -24.72 26.32 20.19
N GLU A 248 -24.43 25.52 21.22
CA GLU A 248 -23.06 25.29 21.67
C GLU A 248 -22.25 24.53 20.61
N GLU A 249 -20.96 24.84 20.55
CA GLU A 249 -20.03 24.32 19.55
C GLU A 249 -18.77 23.77 20.23
N LEU A 250 -18.28 22.64 19.72
CA LEU A 250 -17.00 22.04 20.09
C LEU A 250 -16.10 22.01 18.86
N HIS A 251 -14.88 22.53 18.98
CA HIS A 251 -13.90 22.57 17.91
C HIS A 251 -12.83 21.51 18.15
N TYR A 252 -12.79 20.51 17.28
CA TYR A 252 -11.79 19.44 17.31
C TYR A 252 -10.68 19.74 16.32
N ALA A 253 -9.45 19.48 16.73
CA ALA A 253 -8.29 19.45 15.84
C ALA A 253 -7.80 18.02 15.67
N LEU A 254 -7.38 17.70 14.45
CA LEU A 254 -6.94 16.38 14.02
C LEU A 254 -5.60 16.52 13.35
N ILE A 255 -4.61 15.73 13.75
CA ILE A 255 -3.34 15.62 13.03
C ILE A 255 -3.29 14.24 12.43
N LEU A 256 -3.54 14.17 11.11
CA LEU A 256 -3.37 12.93 10.36
C LEU A 256 -1.92 12.50 10.44
N ALA A 257 -1.66 11.22 10.64
CA ALA A 257 -0.33 10.68 10.78
C ALA A 257 -0.14 9.41 9.92
N ASN A 258 1.10 9.18 9.49
CA ASN A 258 1.45 7.99 8.72
C ASN A 258 1.63 6.75 9.61
N VAL A 259 1.98 5.62 9.01
CA VAL A 259 2.23 4.36 9.72
C VAL A 259 3.37 4.45 10.74
N TYR A 260 4.23 5.47 10.63
CA TYR A 260 5.34 5.76 11.54
C TYR A 260 4.94 6.75 12.66
N LYS A 261 3.64 7.06 12.79
CA LYS A 261 3.09 8.04 13.76
C LYS A 261 3.61 9.48 13.55
N LEU A 262 4.21 9.78 12.40
CA LEU A 262 4.62 11.13 12.02
C LEU A 262 3.44 11.90 11.42
N GLY A 263 3.28 13.15 11.84
CA GLY A 263 2.26 14.07 11.35
C GLY A 263 2.38 14.33 9.84
N LEU A 264 1.22 14.37 9.18
CA LEU A 264 1.05 14.60 7.74
C LEU A 264 0.32 15.89 7.45
N GLN A 265 -0.78 16.16 8.17
CA GLN A 265 -1.62 17.32 7.93
C GLN A 265 -2.56 17.56 9.09
N LYS A 266 -2.72 18.82 9.48
CA LYS A 266 -3.75 19.25 10.43
C LYS A 266 -5.08 19.50 9.73
N LEU A 267 -6.16 18.98 10.31
CA LEU A 267 -7.55 19.19 9.94
C LEU A 267 -8.34 19.63 11.17
N GLU A 268 -9.46 20.31 10.95
CA GLU A 268 -10.32 20.79 12.02
C GLU A 268 -11.78 20.61 11.62
N PHE A 269 -12.62 20.25 12.59
CA PHE A 269 -14.06 20.25 12.44
C PHE A 269 -14.76 20.75 13.70
N THR A 270 -15.99 21.21 13.51
CA THR A 270 -16.87 21.69 14.55
C THR A 270 -18.04 20.72 14.70
N LEU A 271 -18.34 20.36 15.94
CA LEU A 271 -19.60 19.75 16.32
C LEU A 271 -20.50 20.81 16.93
N LYS A 272 -21.72 20.94 16.42
CA LYS A 272 -22.71 21.88 16.92
C LYS A 272 -23.94 21.16 17.45
N LYS A 273 -24.34 21.52 18.67
CA LYS A 273 -25.58 21.03 19.27
C LYS A 273 -26.78 21.74 18.66
N GLN A 274 -27.76 20.98 18.16
CA GLN A 274 -29.05 21.50 17.67
C GLN A 274 -30.09 21.62 18.79
#